data_AF-A0A3D8UPG7-F1
#
_entry.id   AF-A0A3D8UPG7-F1
#
_cell.length_a   1.000
_cell.length_b   1.000
_cell.length_c   1.000
_cell.angle_alpha   90.00
_cell.angle_beta   90.00
_cell.angle_gamma   90.00
#
_symmetry.space_group_name_H-M   'P 1'
#
loop_
_entity.id
_entity.type
_entity.pdbx_description
1 polymer ?
#
loop_
_entity_poly.entity_id
_entity_poly.type
_entity_poly.pdbx_seq_one_letter_code
_entity_poly.pdbx_strand_id
1 'polypeptide(L)'
;MKKSIVVLGSILGMAIGLSTGTAYAGDADILKRMDVRSCEAQTQVGSNQEGEQTQKPCECEIENTDYEALSEAKKKGDLAKIQKINQEAQEACSEK
;
A
#
# COMPACT_ATOMS: atom_id res chain seq x y z
N MET A 1 -51.67 -26.95 -2.74
CA MET A 1 -51.06 -27.19 -1.41
C MET A 1 -50.20 -28.45 -1.48
N LYS A 2 -48.88 -28.32 -1.35
CA LYS A 2 -47.98 -29.38 -0.86
C LYS A 2 -46.71 -28.69 -0.37
N LYS A 3 -46.52 -28.73 0.95
CA LYS A 3 -45.38 -28.22 1.69
C LYS A 3 -44.22 -29.18 1.47
N SER A 4 -43.08 -28.67 1.01
CA SER A 4 -41.81 -29.38 1.16
C SER A 4 -40.82 -28.41 1.79
N ILE A 5 -40.83 -28.46 3.12
CA ILE A 5 -39.83 -27.91 4.01
C ILE A 5 -38.60 -28.81 3.84
N VAL A 6 -37.54 -28.31 3.21
CA VAL A 6 -36.20 -28.91 3.32
C VAL A 6 -35.53 -28.25 4.51
N VAL A 7 -35.39 -29.05 5.55
CA VAL A 7 -34.76 -28.74 6.83
C VAL A 7 -33.54 -29.63 6.94
N LEU A 8 -32.46 -29.04 7.49
CA LEU A 8 -31.23 -29.65 8.02
C LEU A 8 -30.10 -29.96 7.01
N GLY A 9 -28.97 -29.30 7.23
CA GLY A 9 -27.68 -29.74 6.72
C GLY A 9 -26.54 -28.77 7.01
N SER A 10 -25.88 -28.96 8.16
CA SER A 10 -24.46 -28.61 8.38
C SER A 10 -24.11 -27.19 8.79
N ILE A 11 -24.35 -26.92 10.08
CA ILE A 11 -23.45 -26.15 10.93
C ILE A 11 -22.12 -26.92 11.00
N LEU A 12 -21.16 -26.67 10.11
CA LEU A 12 -19.77 -27.12 10.25
C LEU A 12 -18.89 -26.41 9.22
N GLY A 13 -17.97 -25.58 9.69
CA GLY A 13 -16.92 -25.01 8.85
C GLY A 13 -16.88 -23.49 8.80
N MET A 14 -17.22 -22.82 9.89
CA MET A 14 -16.61 -21.53 10.24
C MET A 14 -15.12 -21.77 10.52
N ALA A 15 -14.37 -22.17 9.49
CA ALA A 15 -12.92 -22.19 9.50
C ALA A 15 -12.49 -20.75 9.26
N ILE A 16 -12.49 -20.01 10.37
CA ILE A 16 -11.70 -18.81 10.57
C ILE A 16 -10.24 -19.24 10.36
N GLY A 17 -9.84 -19.28 9.09
CA GLY A 17 -8.44 -19.28 8.67
C GLY A 17 -7.95 -17.84 8.67
N LEU A 18 -8.13 -17.13 9.79
CA LEU A 18 -7.28 -15.98 10.09
C LEU A 18 -5.91 -16.57 10.44
N SER A 19 -5.15 -16.93 9.41
CA SER A 19 -3.69 -17.00 9.50
C SER A 19 -3.18 -15.56 9.62
N THR A 20 -3.47 -14.93 10.76
CA THR A 20 -2.67 -13.83 11.28
C THR A 20 -1.36 -14.43 11.72
N GLY A 21 -0.25 -13.99 11.14
CA GLY A 21 1.05 -14.26 11.74
C GLY A 21 2.18 -14.55 10.77
N THR A 22 2.37 -13.68 9.79
CA THR A 22 3.74 -13.35 9.41
C THR A 22 3.80 -11.84 9.43
N ALA A 23 4.45 -11.32 10.46
CA ALA A 23 4.83 -9.92 10.55
C ALA A 23 5.64 -9.57 9.30
N TYR A 24 5.03 -8.84 8.37
CA TYR A 24 5.61 -8.50 7.07
C TYR A 24 6.24 -7.10 7.08
N ALA A 25 6.97 -6.77 8.15
CA ALA A 25 7.72 -5.50 8.20
C ALA A 25 8.74 -5.41 7.05
N GLY A 26 9.30 -6.55 6.60
CA GLY A 26 10.35 -6.58 5.58
C GLY A 26 9.94 -6.06 4.20
N ASP A 27 8.72 -6.33 3.72
CA ASP A 27 8.31 -5.91 2.37
C ASP A 27 8.01 -4.41 2.31
N ALA A 28 7.40 -3.86 3.36
CA ALA A 28 7.15 -2.42 3.49
C ALA A 28 8.47 -1.64 3.58
N ASP A 29 9.43 -2.14 4.37
CA ASP A 29 10.78 -1.58 4.47
C ASP A 29 11.55 -1.59 3.14
N ILE A 30 11.38 -2.65 2.33
CA ILE A 30 12.01 -2.75 1.00
C ILE A 30 11.40 -1.72 0.04
N LEU A 31 10.07 -1.58 0.02
CA LEU A 31 9.39 -0.58 -0.80
C LEU A 31 9.84 0.84 -0.41
N LYS A 32 9.85 1.15 0.89
CA LYS A 32 10.30 2.46 1.39
C LYS A 32 11.74 2.75 0.99
N ARG A 33 12.66 1.80 1.14
CA ARG A 33 14.06 1.97 0.73
C ARG A 33 14.23 2.15 -0.77
N MET A 34 13.41 1.49 -1.58
CA MET A 34 13.42 1.64 -3.04
C MET A 34 12.98 3.04 -3.44
N ASP A 35 11.93 3.58 -2.82
CA ASP A 35 11.43 4.92 -3.10
C ASP A 35 12.42 5.99 -2.63
N VAL A 36 13.01 5.85 -1.43
CA VAL A 36 14.10 6.73 -0.95
C VAL A 36 15.25 6.76 -1.94
N ARG A 37 15.73 5.60 -2.40
CA ARG A 37 16.81 5.55 -3.40
C ARG A 37 16.39 6.20 -4.72
N SER A 38 15.15 6.02 -5.15
CA SER A 38 14.63 6.64 -6.38
C SER A 38 14.55 8.16 -6.23
N CYS A 39 14.22 8.64 -5.04
CA CYS A 39 14.23 10.03 -4.65
C CYS A 39 15.64 10.63 -4.72
N GLU A 40 16.60 9.99 -4.06
CA GLU A 40 18.01 10.37 -4.04
C GLU A 40 18.68 10.27 -5.42
N ALA A 41 18.17 9.41 -6.30
CA ALA A 41 18.66 9.31 -7.68
C ALA A 41 18.15 10.49 -8.53
N GLN A 42 16.90 10.92 -8.33
CA GLN A 42 16.34 12.09 -9.03
C GLN A 42 17.09 13.38 -8.67
N THR A 43 17.59 13.50 -7.45
CA THR A 43 18.40 14.66 -7.03
C THR A 43 19.81 14.64 -7.60
N GLN A 44 20.44 13.46 -7.74
CA GLN A 44 21.80 13.34 -8.29
C GLN A 44 21.91 13.59 -9.80
N VAL A 45 20.84 13.36 -10.56
CA VAL A 45 20.82 13.61 -12.02
C VAL A 45 20.58 15.09 -12.33
N GLY A 46 19.94 15.85 -11.42
CA GLY A 46 19.67 17.28 -11.56
C GLY A 46 20.71 18.16 -10.88
N SER A 47 21.81 18.49 -11.56
CA SER A 47 22.84 19.39 -11.03
C SER A 47 22.30 20.82 -10.77
N ASN A 48 22.38 21.25 -9.50
CA ASN A 48 22.46 22.65 -9.04
C ASN A 48 21.23 23.57 -9.26
N GLN A 49 20.02 23.14 -8.87
CA GLN A 49 18.91 23.95 -8.29
C GLN A 49 17.55 23.25 -8.43
N GLU A 50 17.36 22.44 -9.48
CA GLU A 50 16.13 21.65 -9.70
C GLU A 50 16.07 20.40 -8.80
N GLY A 51 17.22 19.80 -8.47
CA GLY A 51 17.28 18.66 -7.55
C GLY A 51 16.69 18.97 -6.17
N GLU A 52 16.97 20.15 -5.60
CA GLU A 52 16.48 20.54 -4.27
C GLU A 52 14.97 20.85 -4.25
N GLN A 53 14.42 21.36 -5.36
CA GLN A 53 12.97 21.56 -5.53
C GLN A 53 12.22 20.25 -5.76
N THR A 54 12.88 19.24 -6.34
CA THR A 54 12.31 17.92 -6.60
C THR A 54 12.43 16.99 -5.39
N GLN A 55 13.37 17.28 -4.49
CA GLN A 55 13.60 16.49 -3.28
C GLN A 55 12.46 16.62 -2.26
N LYS A 56 11.96 17.85 -2.02
CA LYS A 56 10.88 18.12 -1.05
C LYS A 56 9.55 17.39 -1.33
N PRO A 57 9.02 17.38 -2.57
CA PRO A 57 7.79 16.66 -2.86
C PRO A 57 7.99 15.14 -2.75
N CYS A 58 9.14 14.63 -3.18
CA CYS A 58 9.42 13.21 -3.16
C CYS A 58 9.68 12.65 -1.73
N GLU A 59 10.42 13.36 -0.87
CA GLU A 59 10.53 12.99 0.56
C GLU A 59 9.15 13.04 1.25
N CYS A 60 8.34 14.05 0.94
CA CYS A 60 7.00 14.16 1.49
C CYS A 60 6.11 12.97 1.08
N GLU A 61 6.13 12.56 -0.19
CA GLU A 61 5.34 11.41 -0.67
C GLU A 61 5.77 10.12 0.05
N ILE A 62 7.08 9.93 0.26
CA ILE A 62 7.62 8.78 1.01
C ILE A 62 7.17 8.80 2.48
N GLU A 63 7.15 9.96 3.12
CA GLU A 63 6.70 10.07 4.51
C GLU A 63 5.19 9.84 4.68
N ASN A 64 4.39 10.19 3.66
CA ASN A 64 2.93 10.04 3.69
C ASN A 64 2.43 8.73 3.06
N THR A 65 3.31 7.93 2.43
CA THR A 65 2.93 6.63 1.87
C THR A 65 2.80 5.57 2.96
N ASP A 66 1.61 4.97 3.07
CA ASP A 66 1.39 3.78 3.89
C ASP A 66 1.95 2.53 3.20
N TYR A 67 3.25 2.26 3.43
CA TYR A 67 3.98 1.14 2.83
C TYR A 67 3.49 -0.23 3.24
N GLU A 68 2.89 -0.36 4.43
CA GLU A 68 2.29 -1.62 4.86
C GLU A 68 1.03 -1.89 4.04
N ALA A 69 0.14 -0.90 3.92
CA ALA A 69 -1.05 -1.00 3.09
C ALA A 69 -0.71 -1.15 1.60
N LEU A 70 0.34 -0.48 1.12
CA LEU A 70 0.81 -0.58 -0.27
C LEU A 70 1.36 -1.97 -0.57
N SER A 71 2.17 -2.53 0.33
CA SER A 71 2.70 -3.89 0.23
C SER A 71 1.57 -4.91 0.18
N GLU A 72 0.59 -4.79 1.08
CA GLU A 72 -0.58 -5.66 1.09
C GLU A 72 -1.41 -5.54 -0.20
N ALA A 73 -1.63 -4.31 -0.70
CA ALA A 73 -2.39 -4.07 -1.91
C ALA A 73 -1.69 -4.64 -3.15
N LYS A 74 -0.36 -4.49 -3.25
CA LYS A 74 0.45 -5.11 -4.31
C LYS A 74 0.38 -6.63 -4.29
N LYS A 75 0.45 -7.25 -3.12
CA LYS A 75 0.30 -8.71 -2.97
C LYS A 75 -1.08 -9.21 -3.39
N LYS A 76 -2.12 -8.46 -3.04
CA LYS A 76 -3.52 -8.78 -3.37
C LYS A 76 -3.89 -8.44 -4.82
N GLY A 77 -3.00 -7.74 -5.55
CA GLY A 77 -3.29 -7.22 -6.89
C GLY A 77 -4.38 -6.14 -6.91
N ASP A 78 -4.59 -5.46 -5.78
CA ASP A 78 -5.64 -4.45 -5.60
C ASP A 78 -5.17 -3.10 -6.15
N LEU A 79 -5.33 -2.94 -7.47
CA LEU A 79 -4.91 -1.74 -8.18
C LEU A 79 -5.62 -0.47 -7.69
N ALA A 80 -6.89 -0.58 -7.26
CA ALA A 80 -7.65 0.54 -6.76
C ALA A 80 -7.08 1.04 -5.43
N LYS A 81 -6.71 0.11 -4.53
CA LYS A 81 -6.08 0.46 -3.25
C LYS A 81 -4.67 1.01 -3.44
N ILE A 82 -3.88 0.46 -4.39
CA ILE A 82 -2.56 1.00 -4.74
C ILE A 82 -2.67 2.45 -5.23
N GLN A 83 -3.59 2.71 -6.17
CA GLN A 83 -3.79 4.06 -6.71
C GLN A 83 -4.22 5.05 -5.62
N LYS A 84 -5.15 4.63 -4.76
CA LYS A 84 -5.63 5.47 -3.67
C LYS A 84 -4.51 5.84 -2.68
N ILE A 85 -3.67 4.88 -2.27
CA ILE A 85 -2.55 5.14 -1.36
C ILE A 85 -1.56 6.14 -1.97
N ASN A 86 -1.24 5.97 -3.25
CA ASN A 86 -0.34 6.89 -3.95
C ASN A 86 -0.96 8.29 -4.13
N GLN A 87 -2.27 8.37 -4.40
CA GLN A 87 -2.99 9.65 -4.49
C GLN A 87 -3.02 10.37 -3.14
N GLU A 88 -3.34 9.68 -2.05
CA GLU A 88 -3.37 10.26 -0.71
C GLU A 88 -1.98 10.81 -0.32
N ALA A 89 -0.91 10.07 -0.62
CA ALA A 89 0.45 10.54 -0.41
C ALA A 89 0.80 11.78 -1.25
N GLN A 90 0.38 11.81 -2.52
CA GLN A 90 0.62 12.94 -3.41
C GLN A 90 -0.20 14.18 -3.02
N GLU A 91 -1.47 14.01 -2.64
CA GLU A 91 -2.35 15.08 -2.18
C GLU A 91 -1.82 15.74 -0.90
N ALA A 92 -1.34 14.93 0.06
CA ALA A 92 -0.69 15.41 1.28
C ALA A 92 0.54 16.30 1.02
N CYS A 93 1.16 16.15 -0.15
CA CYS A 93 2.35 16.90 -0.56
C CYS A 93 2.06 18.01 -1.58
N SER A 94 0.87 18.02 -2.16
CA SER A 94 0.39 19.02 -3.11
C SER A 94 -0.38 20.16 -2.44
N GLU A 95 -0.84 20.00 -1.19
CA GLU A 95 -1.38 21.10 -0.36
C GLU A 95 -0.26 21.93 0.30
N LYS A 96 0.47 22.74 -0.48
CA LYS A 96 1.16 23.96 0.00
C LYS A 96 1.24 25.05 -1.06
#